data_AF-A0A1F4N9T4-F1
#
_entry.id   AF-A0A1F4N9T4-F1
#
_cell.length_a   1.000
_cell.length_b   1.000
_cell.length_c   1.000
_cell.angle_alpha   90.00
_cell.angle_beta   90.00
_cell.angle_gamma   90.00
#
_symmetry.space_group_name_H-M   'P 1'
#
loop_
_entity.id
_entity.type
_entity.pdbx_description
1 polymer ?
#
loop_
_entity_poly.entity_id
_entity_poly.type
_entity_poly.pdbx_seq_one_letter_code
_entity_poly.pdbx_strand_id
1 'polypeptide(L)'
;MNRAAAVFAPVSGQVHDLLQHRLERALRERVRYRYVTPNVLMEGTSYRIQSPCCSRTVDPTGGVIDIALLVPHDGNSWCLCSRDHTKQTWVARCQDASLDTVLDLLCVDSERQFWP
;
A
#
# COMPACT_ATOMS: atom_id res chain seq x y z
N MET A 1 26.73 -3.02 -0.99
CA MET A 1 25.44 -3.71 -1.20
C MET A 1 25.24 -4.66 -0.04
N ASN A 2 24.24 -4.46 0.83
CA ASN A 2 23.74 -5.47 1.79
C ASN A 2 22.43 -4.91 2.40
N ARG A 3 21.27 -5.27 1.83
CA ARG A 3 19.98 -5.02 2.49
C ARG A 3 19.77 -6.14 3.50
N ALA A 4 19.75 -5.76 4.77
CA ALA A 4 19.43 -6.64 5.87
C ALA A 4 18.09 -7.36 5.60
N ALA A 5 18.15 -8.69 5.59
CA ALA A 5 16.96 -9.52 5.72
C ALA A 5 16.42 -9.30 7.14
N ALA A 6 15.50 -8.36 7.30
CA ALA A 6 14.74 -8.21 8.54
C ALA A 6 13.80 -9.42 8.64
N VAL A 7 14.24 -10.41 9.43
CA VAL A 7 13.40 -11.52 9.90
C VAL A 7 12.37 -10.92 10.85
N PHE A 8 11.23 -10.51 10.31
CA PHE A 8 10.12 -10.03 11.14
C PHE A 8 9.39 -11.23 11.75
N ALA A 9 9.31 -11.23 13.08
CA ALA A 9 8.63 -12.24 13.88
C ALA A 9 7.16 -12.40 13.47
N PRO A 10 6.56 -13.60 13.62
CA PRO A 10 5.16 -13.83 13.30
C PRO A 10 4.29 -13.05 14.28
N VAL A 11 3.74 -11.93 13.82
CA VAL A 11 2.65 -11.23 14.47
C VAL A 11 1.40 -12.13 14.38
N SER A 12 0.73 -12.33 15.52
CA SER A 12 -0.37 -13.28 15.68
C SER A 12 -1.53 -12.96 14.72
N GLY A 13 -2.12 -13.98 14.07
CA GLY A 13 -3.07 -13.81 12.96
C GLY A 13 -4.25 -12.88 13.24
N GLN A 14 -4.73 -12.80 14.48
CA GLN A 14 -5.79 -11.88 14.88
C GLN A 14 -5.40 -10.39 14.77
N VAL A 15 -4.13 -10.04 14.99
CA VAL A 15 -3.62 -8.67 14.83
C VAL A 15 -3.55 -8.31 13.35
N HIS A 16 -3.20 -9.27 12.49
CA HIS A 16 -3.17 -9.06 11.04
C HIS A 16 -4.56 -8.78 10.48
N ASP A 17 -5.56 -9.55 10.91
CA ASP A 17 -6.94 -9.35 10.48
C ASP A 17 -7.42 -7.95 10.86
N LEU A 18 -7.17 -7.50 12.11
CA LEU A 18 -7.57 -6.16 12.55
C LEU A 18 -6.89 -5.05 11.75
N LEU A 19 -5.61 -5.22 11.41
CA LEU A 19 -4.86 -4.24 10.64
C LEU A 19 -5.34 -4.19 9.18
N GLN A 20 -5.59 -5.35 8.56
CA GLN A 20 -6.16 -5.44 7.22
C GLN A 20 -7.53 -4.74 7.17
N HIS A 21 -8.42 -5.02 8.12
CA HIS A 21 -9.73 -4.36 8.19
C HIS A 21 -9.60 -2.84 8.41
N ARG A 22 -8.61 -2.39 9.18
CA ARG A 22 -8.32 -0.96 9.37
C ARG A 22 -7.89 -0.31 8.06
N LEU A 23 -7.01 -0.96 7.30
CA LEU A 23 -6.55 -0.51 5.98
C LEU A 23 -7.73 -0.42 4.98
N GLU A 24 -8.51 -1.48 4.88
CA GLU A 24 -9.69 -1.53 4.00
C GLU A 24 -10.71 -0.44 4.36
N ARG A 25 -10.94 -0.21 5.67
CA ARG A 25 -11.83 0.86 6.14
C ARG A 25 -11.30 2.23 5.78
N ALA A 26 -10.02 2.52 6.02
CA ALA A 26 -9.40 3.80 5.67
C ALA A 26 -9.51 4.08 4.17
N LEU A 27 -9.22 3.06 3.34
CA LEU A 27 -9.32 3.17 1.89
C LEU A 27 -10.73 3.50 1.39
N ARG A 28 -11.80 3.17 2.14
CA ARG A 28 -13.18 3.57 1.77
C ARG A 28 -13.42 5.07 1.93
N GLU A 29 -12.72 5.71 2.87
CA GLU A 29 -12.83 7.15 3.16
C GLU A 29 -11.91 8.02 2.27
N ARG A 30 -11.25 7.42 1.28
CA ARG A 30 -10.33 8.14 0.38
C ARG A 30 -11.00 9.30 -0.35
N VAL A 31 -10.22 10.36 -0.55
CA VAL A 31 -10.69 11.59 -1.20
C VAL A 31 -10.79 11.40 -2.72
N ARG A 32 -9.91 10.56 -3.29
CA ARG A 32 -9.74 10.37 -4.73
C ARG A 32 -10.09 8.95 -5.16
N TYR A 33 -10.37 8.75 -6.45
CA TYR A 33 -10.63 7.42 -7.03
C TYR A 33 -11.83 6.70 -6.37
N ARG A 34 -12.87 7.43 -5.97
CA ARG A 34 -14.01 6.95 -5.14
C ARG A 34 -14.83 5.80 -5.75
N TYR A 35 -14.74 5.58 -7.06
CA TYR A 35 -15.56 4.60 -7.77
C TYR A 35 -14.90 3.22 -7.94
N VAL A 36 -13.61 3.07 -7.63
CA VAL A 36 -12.91 1.77 -7.69
C VAL A 36 -12.67 1.22 -6.30
N THR A 37 -12.96 -0.04 -6.04
CA THR A 37 -12.70 -0.63 -4.71
C THR A 37 -11.33 -1.27 -4.69
N PRO A 38 -10.35 -0.72 -3.96
CA PRO A 38 -9.06 -1.37 -3.78
C PRO A 38 -9.17 -2.57 -2.83
N ASN A 39 -8.33 -3.58 -3.08
CA ASN A 39 -8.19 -4.76 -2.25
C ASN A 39 -6.86 -4.69 -1.48
N VAL A 40 -6.89 -5.11 -0.21
CA VAL A 40 -5.69 -5.24 0.62
C VAL A 40 -5.33 -6.70 0.72
N LEU A 41 -4.11 -7.04 0.32
CA LEU A 41 -3.56 -8.39 0.35
C LEU A 41 -2.39 -8.41 1.34
N MET A 42 -2.43 -9.36 2.26
CA MET A 42 -1.31 -9.61 3.16
C MET A 42 -0.21 -10.40 2.44
N GLU A 43 1.03 -9.93 2.55
CA GLU A 43 2.22 -10.54 1.97
C GLU A 43 3.32 -10.63 3.03
N GLY A 44 3.37 -11.77 3.74
CA GLY A 44 4.20 -11.93 4.92
C GLY A 44 3.73 -10.98 6.03
N THR A 45 4.56 -9.98 6.37
CA THR A 45 4.22 -8.92 7.33
C THR A 45 3.84 -7.60 6.68
N SER A 46 3.93 -7.51 5.35
CA SER A 46 3.58 -6.33 4.57
C SER A 46 2.15 -6.42 4.04
N TYR A 47 1.58 -5.27 3.70
CA TYR A 47 0.25 -5.18 3.09
C TYR A 47 0.38 -4.56 1.70
N ARG A 48 0.11 -5.37 0.68
CA ARG A 48 0.05 -4.95 -0.71
C ARG A 48 -1.37 -4.50 -1.01
N ILE A 49 -1.50 -3.33 -1.62
CA ILE A 49 -2.80 -2.76 -1.99
C ILE A 49 -2.89 -2.76 -3.50
N GLN A 50 -3.99 -3.31 -3.99
CA GLN A 50 -4.31 -3.44 -5.39
C GLN A 50 -5.58 -2.69 -5.71
N SER A 51 -5.68 -2.15 -6.92
CA SER A 51 -6.90 -1.47 -7.37
C SER A 51 -7.18 -1.82 -8.83
N PRO A 52 -8.46 -1.96 -9.21
CA PRO A 52 -8.83 -1.90 -10.62
C PRO A 52 -8.29 -0.61 -11.25
N CYS A 53 -7.67 -0.75 -12.42
CA CYS A 53 -7.17 0.36 -13.22
C CYS A 53 -8.08 0.55 -14.43
N CYS A 54 -8.69 1.73 -14.55
CA CYS A 54 -9.45 2.09 -15.75
C CYS A 54 -8.59 2.82 -16.80
N SER A 55 -7.34 3.14 -16.47
CA SER A 55 -6.43 3.84 -17.37
C SER A 55 -5.82 2.87 -18.37
N ARG A 56 -6.27 2.95 -19.62
CA ARG A 56 -5.72 2.14 -20.73
C ARG A 56 -4.25 2.43 -21.03
N THR A 57 -3.73 3.56 -20.55
CA THR A 57 -2.32 3.92 -20.66
C THR A 57 -1.46 3.12 -19.68
N VAL A 58 -1.99 2.80 -18.51
CA VAL A 58 -1.29 2.06 -17.46
C VAL A 58 -1.53 0.55 -17.63
N ASP A 59 -2.78 0.16 -17.84
CA ASP A 59 -3.14 -1.21 -18.16
C ASP A 59 -4.14 -1.22 -19.34
N PRO A 60 -3.67 -1.61 -20.54
CA PRO A 60 -4.52 -1.69 -21.73
C PRO A 60 -5.72 -2.62 -21.57
N THR A 61 -5.63 -3.61 -20.67
CA THR A 61 -6.68 -4.59 -20.40
C THR A 61 -7.69 -4.14 -19.34
N GLY A 62 -7.37 -3.07 -18.60
CA GLY A 62 -8.21 -2.54 -17.53
C GLY A 62 -8.30 -3.45 -16.31
N GLY A 63 -7.24 -4.21 -16.04
CA GLY A 63 -7.14 -5.17 -14.96
C GLY A 63 -6.82 -4.52 -13.61
N VAL A 64 -6.35 -5.36 -12.69
CA VAL A 64 -5.98 -4.96 -11.33
C VAL A 64 -4.49 -4.70 -11.28
N ILE A 65 -4.12 -3.53 -10.74
CA ILE A 65 -2.73 -3.11 -10.62
C ILE A 65 -2.35 -2.95 -9.15
N ASP A 66 -1.07 -3.20 -8.85
CA ASP A 66 -0.45 -2.89 -7.55
C ASP A 66 -0.30 -1.37 -7.42
N ILE A 67 -0.89 -0.75 -6.39
CA ILE A 67 -0.86 0.72 -6.24
C ILE A 67 0.02 1.18 -5.07
N ALA A 68 0.03 0.41 -3.98
CA ALA A 68 0.76 0.74 -2.78
C ALA A 68 1.24 -0.52 -2.05
N LEU A 69 2.35 -0.39 -1.33
CA LEU A 69 2.88 -1.42 -0.45
C LEU A 69 3.23 -0.78 0.89
N LEU A 70 2.61 -1.27 1.96
CA LEU A 70 2.93 -0.90 3.33
C LEU A 70 3.83 -1.97 3.93
N VAL A 71 5.01 -1.56 4.36
CA VAL A 71 6.01 -2.45 4.96
C VAL A 71 6.21 -2.01 6.41
N PRO A 72 6.06 -2.92 7.39
CA PRO A 72 6.38 -2.60 8.78
C PRO A 72 7.88 -2.34 8.91
N HIS A 73 8.22 -1.36 9.73
CA HIS A 73 9.59 -0.98 10.05
C HIS A 73 9.77 -0.90 11.58
N ASP A 74 10.99 -0.65 12.02
CA ASP A 74 11.34 -0.71 13.45
C ASP A 74 10.52 0.28 14.29
N GLY A 75 10.26 -0.05 15.55
CA GLY A 75 9.61 0.86 16.49
C GLY A 75 8.15 1.17 16.17
N ASN A 76 7.41 0.22 15.58
CA ASN A 76 6.00 0.37 15.19
C ASN A 76 5.76 1.44 14.11
N SER A 77 6.81 1.71 13.31
CA SER A 77 6.75 2.60 12.17
C SER A 77 6.46 1.84 10.87
N TRP A 78 6.10 2.57 9.83
CA TRP A 78 5.69 2.03 8.54
C TRP A 78 6.38 2.77 7.40
N CYS A 79 6.75 2.00 6.38
CA CYS A 79 7.20 2.51 5.10
C CYS A 79 6.09 2.32 4.07
N LEU A 80 5.75 3.40 3.37
CA LEU A 80 4.77 3.41 2.29
C LEU A 80 5.49 3.53 0.96
N CYS A 81 5.31 2.55 0.09
CA CYS A 81 5.83 2.55 -1.27
C CYS A 81 4.70 2.68 -2.28
N SER A 82 4.95 3.37 -3.41
CA SER A 82 4.10 3.28 -4.60
C SER A 82 4.74 2.39 -5.66
N ARG A 83 3.93 1.88 -6.58
CA ARG A 83 4.42 1.06 -7.69
C ARG A 83 4.87 1.94 -8.85
N ASP A 84 6.10 1.76 -9.31
CA ASP A 84 6.52 2.24 -10.64
C ASP A 84 6.11 1.18 -11.66
N HIS A 85 5.02 1.42 -12.39
CA HIS A 85 4.48 0.50 -13.39
C HIS A 85 5.34 0.38 -14.65
N THR A 86 6.22 1.35 -14.90
CA THR A 86 7.15 1.29 -16.04
C THR A 86 8.30 0.36 -15.73
N LYS A 87 8.87 0.48 -14.52
CA LYS A 87 10.03 -0.33 -14.09
C LYS A 87 9.64 -1.60 -13.36
N GLN A 88 8.36 -1.76 -13.00
CA GLN A 88 7.86 -2.87 -12.20
C GLN A 88 8.60 -2.97 -10.85
N THR A 89 8.86 -1.83 -10.22
CA THR A 89 9.54 -1.73 -8.92
C THR A 89 8.73 -0.95 -7.89
N TRP A 90 9.05 -1.14 -6.62
CA TRP A 90 8.48 -0.37 -5.52
C TRP A 90 9.37 0.83 -5.21
N VAL A 91 8.76 2.01 -5.11
CA VAL A 91 9.44 3.28 -4.81
C VAL A 91 8.94 3.81 -3.47
N ALA A 92 9.83 3.97 -2.50
CA ALA A 92 9.49 4.52 -1.19
C ALA A 92 9.01 5.97 -1.32
N ARG A 93 7.84 6.27 -0.73
CA ARG A 93 7.23 7.60 -0.68
C ARG A 93 7.24 8.18 0.72
N CYS A 94 7.08 7.31 1.72
CA CYS A 94 7.19 7.65 3.11
C CYS A 94 7.96 6.53 3.84
N GLN A 95 8.78 6.89 4.81
CA GLN A 95 9.56 5.96 5.63
C GLN A 95 9.44 6.39 7.08
N ASP A 96 9.56 5.43 8.01
CA ASP A 96 9.60 5.69 9.46
C ASP A 96 8.39 6.48 10.00
N ALA A 97 7.22 6.33 9.37
CA ALA A 97 6.03 7.08 9.72
C ALA A 97 5.03 6.25 10.54
N SER A 98 4.16 6.93 11.29
CA SER A 98 3.05 6.25 11.96
C SER A 98 2.06 5.67 10.94
N LEU A 99 1.31 4.63 11.35
CA LEU A 99 0.27 4.05 10.51
C LEU A 99 -0.75 5.10 10.04
N ASP A 100 -1.15 6.01 10.93
CA ASP A 100 -2.13 7.06 10.60
C ASP A 100 -1.59 8.04 9.56
N THR A 101 -0.30 8.40 9.66
CA THR A 101 0.36 9.26 8.66
C THR A 101 0.41 8.60 7.28
N VAL A 102 0.78 7.31 7.20
CA VAL A 102 0.83 6.62 5.91
C VAL A 102 -0.57 6.41 5.33
N LEU A 103 -1.59 6.18 6.17
CA LEU A 103 -2.98 6.08 5.73
C LEU A 103 -3.50 7.41 5.19
N ASP A 104 -3.21 8.53 5.85
CA ASP A 104 -3.61 9.86 5.38
C ASP A 104 -2.98 10.18 4.00
N LEU A 105 -1.67 9.96 3.85
CA LEU A 105 -0.97 10.13 2.57
C LEU A 105 -1.60 9.29 1.46
N LEU A 106 -1.92 8.03 1.75
CA LEU A 106 -2.53 7.12 0.78
C LEU A 106 -3.98 7.52 0.43
N CYS A 107 -4.77 7.94 1.42
CA CYS A 107 -6.19 8.24 1.22
C CYS A 107 -6.43 9.60 0.56
N VAL A 108 -5.58 10.59 0.86
CA VAL A 108 -5.65 11.92 0.27
C VAL A 108 -5.03 11.92 -1.14
N ASP A 109 -3.87 11.27 -1.31
CA ASP A 109 -3.11 11.17 -2.57
C ASP A 109 -3.11 12.48 -3.39
N SER A 110 -2.78 13.59 -2.73
CA SER A 110 -2.76 14.92 -3.35
C SER A 110 -1.79 14.96 -4.54
N GLU A 111 -0.66 14.26 -4.42
CA GLU A 111 0.42 14.20 -5.40
C GLU A 111 0.22 13.16 -6.52
N ARG A 112 -0.86 12.35 -6.50
CA ARG A 112 -1.13 11.31 -7.54
C ARG A 112 -0.03 10.25 -7.63
N GLN A 113 0.48 9.81 -6.49
CA GLN A 113 1.61 8.89 -6.44
C GLN A 113 1.19 7.42 -6.52
N PHE A 114 -0.05 7.08 -6.17
CA PHE A 114 -0.49 5.69 -5.98
C PHE A 114 -1.43 5.19 -7.07
N TRP A 115 -2.29 6.05 -7.62
CA TRP A 115 -3.20 5.69 -8.72
C TRP A 115 -2.84 6.46 -10.00
N PRO A 116 -2.07 5.84 -10.92
CA PRO A 116 -1.69 6.42 -12.21
C PRO A 116 -2.83 6.41 -13.26
#